data_AF-A0A350EUF6-F1
#
_entry.id   AF-A0A350EUF6-F1
#
_cell.length_a   1.000
_cell.length_b   1.000
_cell.length_c   1.000
_cell.angle_alpha   90.00
_cell.angle_beta   90.00
_cell.angle_gamma   90.00
#
_symmetry.space_group_name_H-M   'P 1'
#
loop_
_entity.id
_entity.type
_entity.pdbx_description
1 polymer ?
#
loop_
_entity_poly.entity_id
_entity_poly.type
_entity_poly.pdbx_seq_one_letter_code
_entity_poly.pdbx_strand_id
1 'polypeptide(L)'
;FDPPASYGPKMWDLSGGDDRYRRALYTFRYRSIPYPALQAFDAPTGDFSCVRRSRSNTPLQALTGLNETIFMECAQALAKHTLAAQPTDEQRVEHAFRRVLSRKPTRAERDELLRLLAEQR
;
A
#
# COMPACT_ATOMS: atom_id res chain seq x y z
N PHE A 1 -16.80 -8.08 -38.69
CA PHE A 1 -17.15 -8.24 -37.26
C PHE A 1 -16.13 -7.43 -36.49
N ASP A 2 -16.55 -6.30 -35.91
CA ASP A 2 -15.69 -5.50 -35.05
C ASP A 2 -15.87 -6.01 -33.62
N PRO A 3 -14.86 -6.66 -33.02
CA PRO A 3 -15.00 -7.20 -31.68
C PRO A 3 -15.29 -6.05 -30.70
N PRO A 4 -16.21 -6.23 -29.74
CA PRO A 4 -16.52 -5.19 -28.78
C PRO A 4 -15.25 -4.72 -28.04
N ALA A 5 -15.18 -3.42 -27.72
CA ALA A 5 -14.03 -2.83 -26.99
C ALA A 5 -13.70 -3.55 -25.66
N SER A 6 -14.60 -4.39 -25.14
CA SER A 6 -14.37 -5.26 -24.00
C SER A 6 -13.29 -6.34 -24.25
N TYR A 7 -13.09 -6.81 -25.48
CA TYR A 7 -12.20 -7.94 -25.82
C TYR A 7 -10.73 -7.55 -26.08
N GLY A 8 -10.43 -6.25 -26.22
CA GLY A 8 -9.06 -5.76 -26.38
C GLY A 8 -8.26 -5.78 -25.06
N PRO A 9 -6.90 -5.73 -25.14
CA PRO A 9 -6.04 -5.68 -23.96
C PRO A 9 -6.40 -4.48 -23.08
N LYS A 10 -6.36 -4.68 -21.77
CA LYS A 10 -6.58 -3.63 -20.78
C LYS A 10 -5.25 -2.97 -20.48
N MET A 11 -5.15 -1.68 -20.82
CA MET A 11 -3.94 -0.89 -20.64
C MET A 11 -4.14 0.05 -19.46
N TRP A 12 -3.16 0.11 -18.57
CA TRP A 12 -3.16 1.04 -17.44
C TRP A 12 -2.06 2.07 -17.68
N ASP A 13 -2.47 3.26 -18.12
CA ASP A 13 -1.52 4.34 -18.39
C ASP A 13 -0.96 4.89 -17.08
N LEU A 14 0.38 5.00 -17.03
CA LEU A 14 1.08 5.55 -15.88
C LEU A 14 0.87 7.07 -15.83
N SER A 15 0.38 7.55 -14.70
CA SER A 15 0.25 8.99 -14.46
C SER A 15 1.61 9.61 -14.15
N GLY A 16 1.90 10.77 -14.76
CA GLY A 16 3.13 11.52 -14.52
C GLY A 16 3.08 12.38 -13.25
N GLY A 17 4.25 12.89 -12.85
CA GLY A 17 4.37 13.85 -11.74
C GLY A 17 3.77 13.37 -10.42
N ASP A 18 3.15 14.31 -9.70
CA ASP A 18 2.54 14.09 -8.38
C ASP A 18 1.31 13.17 -8.44
N ASP A 19 0.62 13.12 -9.58
CA ASP A 19 -0.56 12.27 -9.79
C ASP A 19 -0.23 10.79 -9.61
N ARG A 20 1.03 10.38 -9.81
CA ARG A 20 1.49 9.01 -9.57
C ARG A 20 1.28 8.55 -8.13
N TYR A 21 1.33 9.48 -7.17
CA TYR A 21 1.24 9.20 -5.72
C TYR A 21 -0.14 9.48 -5.14
N ARG A 22 -1.16 9.71 -5.99
CA ARG A 22 -2.54 9.91 -5.54
C ARG A 22 -3.06 8.71 -4.77
N ARG A 23 -4.03 8.95 -3.89
CA ARG A 23 -4.72 7.86 -3.18
C ARG A 23 -5.33 6.89 -4.19
N ALA A 24 -5.22 5.59 -3.92
CA ALA A 24 -5.73 4.55 -4.80
C ALA A 24 -7.24 4.65 -5.12
N LEU A 25 -8.01 5.37 -4.29
CA LEU A 25 -9.40 5.73 -4.57
C LEU A 25 -9.57 6.47 -5.91
N TYR A 26 -8.56 7.25 -6.31
CA TYR A 26 -8.53 8.05 -7.54
C TYR A 26 -7.74 7.38 -8.67
N THR A 27 -7.31 6.13 -8.49
CA THR A 27 -6.67 5.36 -9.56
C THR A 27 -7.73 4.89 -10.54
N PHE A 28 -7.49 5.11 -11.83
CA PHE A 28 -8.37 4.59 -12.88
C PHE A 28 -8.43 3.07 -12.80
N ARG A 29 -9.64 2.51 -12.88
CA ARG A 29 -9.87 1.07 -12.93
C ARG A 29 -11.01 0.77 -13.88
N TYR A 30 -10.92 -0.37 -14.54
CA TYR A 30 -12.05 -0.90 -15.28
C TYR A 30 -13.11 -1.41 -14.30
N ARG A 31 -14.38 -1.32 -14.68
CA ARG A 31 -15.49 -1.75 -13.81
C ARG A 31 -15.31 -3.19 -13.34
N SER A 32 -15.01 -4.11 -14.26
CA SER A 32 -14.92 -5.55 -13.98
C SER A 32 -13.50 -6.02 -13.65
N ILE A 33 -12.49 -5.15 -13.81
CA ILE A 33 -11.08 -5.51 -13.62
C ILE A 33 -10.41 -4.41 -12.77
N PRO A 34 -10.22 -4.63 -11.46
CA PRO A 34 -9.46 -3.72 -10.61
C PRO A 34 -8.03 -3.51 -11.12
N TYR A 35 -7.40 -2.42 -10.68
CA TYR A 35 -5.97 -2.21 -10.91
C TYR A 35 -5.16 -3.40 -10.35
N PRO A 36 -4.12 -3.91 -11.04
CA PRO A 36 -3.43 -5.14 -10.63
C PRO A 36 -2.94 -5.17 -9.18
N ALA A 37 -2.31 -4.08 -8.71
CA ALA A 37 -1.88 -4.00 -7.32
C ALA A 37 -3.07 -4.01 -6.34
N LEU A 38 -4.22 -3.44 -6.70
CA LEU A 38 -5.42 -3.49 -5.86
C LEU A 38 -6.06 -4.88 -5.86
N GLN A 39 -6.00 -5.59 -6.98
CA GLN A 39 -6.48 -6.97 -7.09
C GLN A 39 -5.70 -7.90 -6.15
N ALA A 40 -4.38 -7.75 -6.05
CA ALA A 40 -3.56 -8.50 -5.09
C ALA A 40 -4.01 -8.29 -3.63
N PHE A 41 -4.58 -7.12 -3.31
CA PHE A 41 -5.12 -6.76 -2.00
C PHE A 41 -6.66 -6.89 -1.93
N ASP A 42 -7.22 -7.86 -2.65
CA ASP A 42 -8.63 -8.26 -2.62
C ASP A 42 -9.62 -7.12 -2.89
N ALA A 43 -9.24 -6.18 -3.77
CA ALA A 43 -10.15 -5.12 -4.17
C ALA A 43 -11.39 -5.73 -4.88
N PRO A 44 -12.61 -5.36 -4.47
CA PRO A 44 -13.81 -5.88 -5.09
C PRO A 44 -13.95 -5.34 -6.53
N THR A 45 -14.51 -6.17 -7.41
CA THR A 45 -14.94 -5.71 -8.73
C THR A 45 -16.15 -4.78 -8.60
N GLY A 46 -16.40 -3.99 -9.63
CA GLY A 46 -17.57 -3.10 -9.72
C GLY A 46 -18.83 -3.79 -10.23
N ASP A 47 -18.82 -5.11 -10.40
CA ASP A 47 -19.96 -5.86 -10.96
C ASP A 47 -21.01 -6.17 -9.89
N PHE A 48 -20.61 -6.29 -8.62
CA PHE A 48 -21.47 -6.59 -7.49
C PHE A 48 -21.17 -5.72 -6.28
N SER A 49 -22.17 -5.52 -5.42
CA SER A 49 -22.00 -4.80 -4.15
C SER A 49 -21.14 -5.60 -3.17
N CYS A 50 -20.10 -4.96 -2.62
CA CYS A 50 -19.26 -5.54 -1.58
C CYS A 50 -19.70 -5.00 -0.20
N VAL A 51 -20.53 -5.77 0.52
CA VAL A 51 -21.03 -5.38 1.85
C VAL A 51 -19.93 -5.41 2.91
N ARG A 52 -18.98 -6.35 2.79
CA ARG A 52 -17.85 -6.51 3.71
C ARG A 52 -16.64 -7.07 2.97
N ARG A 53 -15.46 -6.53 3.28
CA ARG A 53 -14.18 -7.12 2.81
C ARG A 53 -13.72 -8.24 3.74
N SER A 54 -13.22 -9.32 3.15
CA SER A 54 -12.48 -10.36 3.88
C SER A 54 -11.18 -9.78 4.43
N ARG A 55 -10.74 -10.30 5.57
CA ARG A 55 -9.38 -10.05 6.07
C ARG A 55 -8.49 -11.15 5.49
N SER A 56 -7.49 -10.75 4.74
CA SER A 56 -6.55 -11.67 4.10
C SER A 56 -5.13 -11.35 4.53
N ASN A 57 -4.30 -12.38 4.59
CA ASN A 57 -2.86 -12.26 4.78
C ASN A 57 -2.21 -13.36 3.94
N THR A 58 -2.09 -13.10 2.64
CA THR A 58 -1.57 -14.10 1.69
C THR A 58 -0.09 -13.87 1.41
N PRO A 59 0.69 -14.92 1.11
CA PRO A 59 2.07 -14.75 0.65
C PRO A 59 2.18 -13.86 -0.59
N LEU A 60 1.17 -13.86 -1.46
CA LEU A 60 1.11 -12.99 -2.63
C LEU A 60 1.01 -11.51 -2.23
N GLN A 61 0.24 -11.17 -1.21
CA GLN A 61 0.16 -9.80 -0.67
C GLN A 61 1.50 -9.35 -0.10
N ALA A 62 2.16 -10.22 0.67
CA ALA A 62 3.50 -9.93 1.21
C ALA A 62 4.51 -9.72 0.08
N LEU A 63 4.52 -10.62 -0.92
CA LEU A 63 5.42 -10.51 -2.07
C LEU A 63 5.13 -9.25 -2.90
N THR A 64 3.86 -8.89 -3.09
CA THR A 64 3.48 -7.64 -3.78
C THR A 64 3.99 -6.43 -2.99
N GLY A 65 3.86 -6.43 -1.66
CA GLY A 65 4.42 -5.41 -0.78
C GLY A 65 5.92 -5.20 -0.96
N LEU A 66 6.66 -6.29 -1.19
CA LEU A 66 8.12 -6.30 -1.36
C LEU A 66 8.60 -6.02 -2.79
N ASN A 67 7.75 -6.15 -3.80
CA ASN A 67 8.17 -6.05 -5.20
C ASN A 67 7.52 -4.89 -5.96
N GLU A 68 6.45 -4.31 -5.43
CA GLU A 68 5.77 -3.25 -6.14
C GLU A 68 6.42 -1.88 -5.91
N THR A 69 6.65 -1.15 -7.00
CA THR A 69 7.43 0.09 -7.03
C THR A 69 6.80 1.16 -6.14
N ILE A 70 5.47 1.32 -6.21
CA ILE A 70 4.78 2.34 -5.41
C ILE A 70 4.93 2.10 -3.91
N PHE A 71 4.97 0.84 -3.46
CA PHE A 71 5.13 0.54 -2.03
C PHE A 71 6.57 0.79 -1.57
N MET A 72 7.56 0.44 -2.39
CA MET A 72 8.95 0.74 -2.11
C MET A 72 9.24 2.25 -2.05
N GLU A 73 8.75 3.03 -3.01
CA GLU A 73 8.89 4.48 -3.01
C GLU A 73 8.19 5.12 -1.80
N CYS A 74 6.98 4.66 -1.46
CA CYS A 74 6.26 5.11 -0.27
C CYS A 74 7.02 4.76 1.03
N ALA A 75 7.60 3.56 1.13
CA ALA A 75 8.38 3.14 2.29
C ALA A 75 9.63 3.99 2.48
N GLN A 76 10.36 4.30 1.40
CA GLN A 76 11.51 5.20 1.42
C GLN A 76 11.11 6.63 1.83
N ALA A 77 10.01 7.15 1.30
CA ALA A 77 9.49 8.46 1.68
C ALA A 77 9.11 8.49 3.17
N LEU A 78 8.39 7.46 3.66
CA LEU A 78 8.04 7.33 5.07
C LEU A 78 9.29 7.31 5.96
N ALA A 79 10.34 6.58 5.58
CA ALA A 79 11.60 6.54 6.31
C ALA A 79 12.23 7.94 6.38
N LYS A 80 12.36 8.65 5.26
CA LYS A 80 12.90 10.02 5.21
C LYS A 80 12.14 10.97 6.13
N HIS A 81 10.80 10.97 6.05
CA HIS A 81 9.96 11.79 6.92
C HIS A 81 10.13 11.43 8.40
N THR A 82 10.21 10.14 8.72
CA THR A 82 10.32 9.66 10.10
C THR A 82 11.67 10.05 10.71
N LEU A 83 12.77 9.85 9.97
CA LEU A 83 14.12 10.20 10.42
C LEU A 83 14.31 11.70 10.63
N ALA A 84 13.69 12.53 9.80
CA ALA A 84 13.72 13.98 9.92
C ALA A 84 12.83 14.51 11.05
N ALA A 85 11.74 13.81 11.38
CA ALA A 85 10.75 14.31 12.33
C ALA A 85 11.13 14.12 13.80
N GLN A 86 11.94 13.10 14.14
CA GLN A 86 12.21 12.74 15.54
C GLN A 86 13.67 12.31 15.75
N PRO A 87 14.31 12.70 16.87
CA PRO A 87 15.71 12.38 17.14
C PRO A 87 15.96 10.96 17.66
N THR A 88 15.06 10.37 18.46
CA THR A 88 15.28 9.03 19.04
C THR A 88 14.50 7.94 18.30
N ASP A 89 14.98 6.70 18.39
CA ASP A 89 14.36 5.55 17.72
C ASP A 89 12.95 5.27 18.26
N GLU A 90 12.72 5.43 19.57
CA GLU A 90 11.41 5.26 20.20
C GLU A 90 10.40 6.28 19.66
N GLN A 91 10.83 7.55 19.55
CA GLN A 91 9.99 8.61 19.02
C GLN A 91 9.72 8.43 17.52
N ARG A 92 10.71 7.93 16.77
CA ARG A 92 10.58 7.57 15.34
C ARG A 92 9.57 6.44 15.15
N VAL A 93 9.66 5.38 15.96
CA VAL A 93 8.68 4.27 15.94
C VAL A 93 7.29 4.80 16.23
N GLU A 94 7.10 5.61 17.28
CA GLU A 94 5.78 6.20 17.59
C GLU A 94 5.27 7.10 16.46
N HIS A 95 6.13 7.93 15.86
CA HIS A 95 5.79 8.79 14.74
C HIS A 95 5.31 7.98 13.53
N ALA A 96 6.08 6.97 13.12
CA ALA A 96 5.73 6.09 12.00
C ALA A 96 4.41 5.36 12.27
N PHE A 97 4.21 4.85 13.48
CA PHE A 97 2.99 4.16 13.88
C PHE A 97 1.74 5.04 13.75
N ARG A 98 1.85 6.30 14.22
CA ARG A 98 0.74 7.27 14.09
C ARG A 98 0.46 7.63 12.64
N ARG A 99 1.50 7.71 11.80
CA ARG A 99 1.36 8.04 10.36
C ARG A 99 0.68 6.90 9.58
N VAL A 100 1.04 5.65 9.86
CA VAL A 100 0.55 4.49 9.12
C VAL A 100 -0.75 3.93 9.69
N LEU A 101 -0.84 3.80 11.01
CA LEU A 101 -1.94 3.11 11.70
C LEU A 101 -2.89 4.06 12.44
N SER A 102 -2.64 5.37 12.40
CA SER A 102 -3.47 6.40 13.06
C SER A 102 -3.67 6.19 14.56
N ARG A 103 -2.77 5.45 15.22
CA ARG A 103 -2.76 5.20 16.66
C ARG A 103 -1.34 5.14 17.20
N LYS A 104 -1.19 5.19 18.52
CA LYS A 104 0.09 4.90 19.18
C LYS A 104 0.34 3.37 19.17
N PRO A 105 1.62 2.94 19.13
CA PRO A 105 1.95 1.53 19.31
C PRO A 105 1.60 1.10 20.74
N THR A 106 1.20 -0.14 20.91
CA THR A 106 1.21 -0.79 22.22
C THR A 106 2.67 -1.00 22.66
N ARG A 107 2.88 -1.29 23.96
CA ARG A 107 4.22 -1.60 24.46
C ARG A 107 4.87 -2.76 23.72
N ALA A 108 4.14 -3.86 23.51
CA ALA A 108 4.66 -5.04 22.82
C ALA A 108 5.06 -4.74 21.37
N GLU A 109 4.24 -3.98 20.64
CA GLU A 109 4.54 -3.58 19.25
C GLU A 109 5.77 -2.68 19.16
N ARG A 110 5.90 -1.71 20.07
CA ARG A 110 7.05 -0.81 20.12
C ARG A 110 8.33 -1.59 20.43
N ASP A 111 8.29 -2.42 21.46
CA ASP A 111 9.45 -3.16 21.93
C ASP A 111 9.94 -4.15 20.83
N GLU A 112 9.01 -4.77 20.08
CA GLU A 112 9.33 -5.63 18.94
C GLU A 112 9.97 -4.86 17.77
N LEU A 113 9.45 -3.68 17.42
CA LEU A 113 10.02 -2.87 16.34
C LEU A 113 11.41 -2.32 16.69
N LEU A 114 11.65 -1.98 17.95
CA LEU A 114 12.96 -1.56 18.43
C LEU A 114 13.96 -2.72 18.41
N ARG A 115 13.51 -3.93 18.79
CA ARG A 115 14.32 -5.15 18.67
C ARG A 115 14.73 -5.41 17.23
N LEU A 116 13.77 -5.37 16.29
CA LEU A 116 14.04 -5.53 14.86
C LEU A 116 15.04 -4.47 14.36
N LEU A 117 14.89 -3.21 14.75
CA LEU A 117 15.81 -2.14 14.36
C LEU A 117 17.23 -2.40 14.86
N ALA A 118 17.39 -2.93 16.08
CA ALA A 118 18.69 -3.28 16.62
C ALA A 118 19.34 -4.47 15.90
N GLU A 119 18.55 -5.45 15.45
CA GLU A 119 19.02 -6.62 14.69
C GLU A 119 19.46 -6.27 13.25
N GLN A 120 18.91 -5.19 12.66
CA GLN A 120 19.19 -4.77 11.29
C GLN A 120 20.28 -3.68 11.19
N ARG A 121 20.93 -3.34 12.31
CA ARG A 121 22.07 -2.42 12.37
C ARG A 121 23.38 -3.15 12.21
#